data_AF-A0A1F4EW58-F1
#
_entry.id   AF-A0A1F4EW58-F1
#
_cell.length_a   1.000
_cell.length_b   1.000
_cell.length_c   1.000
_cell.angle_alpha   90.00
_cell.angle_beta   90.00
_cell.angle_gamma   90.00
#
_symmetry.space_group_name_H-M   'P 1'
#
loop_
_entity.id
_entity.type
_entity.pdbx_description
1 polymer ?
#
loop_
_entity_poly.entity_id
_entity_poly.type
_entity_poly.pdbx_seq_one_letter_code
_entity_poly.pdbx_strand_id
1 'polypeptide(L)'
;MNANMGKVMLAGIGAALVLLGLYFGALTLVSGWDFTLEQFLTYRYFIVALAVGFGVQVGLFVHLKALVQGARNQGVVLATSGTASTAAMVSCCTHYLANIAPIIGAAGLVTFATQYQVELFWVGLAFNAAGIIYIATKVFQATKEHAKCLAVS
;
A
#
# COMPACT_ATOMS: atom_id res chain seq x y z
N MET A 1 11.87 18.25 -17.10
CA MET A 1 10.96 17.41 -16.29
C MET A 1 11.06 17.87 -14.85
N ASN A 2 9.97 18.38 -14.25
CA ASN A 2 10.01 18.97 -12.90
C ASN A 2 10.58 17.95 -11.89
N ALA A 3 11.60 18.32 -11.12
CA ALA A 3 12.29 17.41 -10.20
C ALA A 3 11.35 16.70 -9.20
N ASN A 4 10.20 17.31 -8.89
CA ASN A 4 9.16 16.73 -8.05
C ASN A 4 8.34 15.65 -8.77
N MET A 5 8.10 15.77 -10.08
CA MET A 5 7.37 14.78 -10.86
C MET A 5 8.18 13.49 -10.99
N GLY A 6 9.49 13.59 -11.22
CA GLY A 6 10.39 12.44 -11.29
C GLY A 6 10.39 11.64 -9.97
N LYS A 7 10.44 12.31 -8.82
CA LYS A 7 10.37 11.67 -7.49
C LYS A 7 9.04 10.95 -7.24
N VAL A 8 7.92 11.56 -7.64
CA VAL A 8 6.58 10.96 -7.52
C VAL A 8 6.49 9.68 -8.35
N MET A 9 6.93 9.73 -9.60
CA MET A 9 6.90 8.58 -10.51
C MET A 9 7.83 7.46 -10.03
N LEU A 10 9.03 7.80 -9.58
CA LEU A 10 9.99 6.84 -9.03
C LEU A 10 9.44 6.15 -7.77
N ALA A 11 8.79 6.91 -6.88
CA ALA A 11 8.18 6.35 -5.67
C ALA A 11 7.03 5.40 -6.00
N GLY A 12 6.15 5.77 -6.95
CA GLY A 12 5.04 4.91 -7.38
C GLY A 12 5.50 3.63 -8.05
N ILE A 13 6.43 3.73 -9.02
CA ILE A 13 7.01 2.56 -9.70
C ILE A 13 7.76 1.68 -8.71
N GLY A 14 8.60 2.27 -7.86
CA GLY A 14 9.35 1.56 -6.83
C GLY A 14 8.43 0.80 -5.88
N ALA A 15 7.33 1.42 -5.44
CA ALA A 15 6.34 0.77 -4.57
C ALA A 15 5.64 -0.41 -5.26
N ALA A 16 5.26 -0.27 -6.53
CA ALA A 16 4.65 -1.37 -7.29
C ALA A 16 5.64 -2.54 -7.47
N LEU A 17 6.90 -2.25 -7.78
CA LEU A 17 7.96 -3.27 -7.93
C LEU A 17 8.28 -3.95 -6.61
N VAL A 18 8.36 -3.21 -5.50
CA VAL A 18 8.56 -3.78 -4.17
C VAL A 18 7.38 -4.68 -3.80
N LEU A 19 6.14 -4.26 -4.06
CA LEU A 19 4.96 -5.09 -3.78
C LEU A 19 4.98 -6.39 -4.59
N LEU A 20 5.31 -6.32 -5.88
CA LEU A 20 5.47 -7.51 -6.72
C LEU A 20 6.63 -8.40 -6.24
N GLY A 21 7.76 -7.80 -5.90
CA GLY A 21 8.91 -8.54 -5.35
C GLY A 21 8.57 -9.26 -4.05
N LEU A 22 7.81 -8.62 -3.15
CA LEU A 22 7.30 -9.24 -1.93
C LEU A 22 6.31 -10.37 -2.24
N TYR A 23 5.42 -10.19 -3.21
CA TYR A 23 4.50 -11.24 -3.67
C TYR A 23 5.25 -12.47 -4.18
N PHE A 24 6.16 -12.29 -5.15
CA PHE A 24 6.95 -13.40 -5.72
C PHE A 24 7.86 -14.03 -4.67
N GLY A 25 8.54 -13.22 -3.85
CA GLY A 25 9.44 -13.69 -2.80
C GLY A 25 8.72 -14.52 -1.74
N ALA A 26 7.60 -14.00 -1.21
CA ALA A 26 6.82 -14.71 -0.20
C ALA A 26 6.24 -16.03 -0.73
N LEU A 27 5.61 -16.01 -1.92
CA LEU A 27 5.02 -17.23 -2.49
C LEU A 27 6.08 -18.27 -2.86
N THR A 28 7.22 -17.83 -3.40
CA THR A 28 8.30 -18.76 -3.78
C THR A 28 8.90 -19.44 -2.55
N LEU A 29 9.10 -18.69 -1.45
CA LEU A 29 9.64 -19.23 -0.21
C LEU A 29 8.67 -20.21 0.48
N VAL A 30 7.37 -19.97 0.39
CA VAL A 30 6.35 -20.77 1.08
C VAL A 30 5.89 -21.97 0.25
N SER A 31 5.72 -21.79 -1.06
CA SER A 31 5.02 -22.75 -1.93
C SER A 31 5.84 -23.20 -3.14
N GLY A 32 7.03 -22.62 -3.35
CA GLY A 32 7.90 -22.95 -4.48
C GLY A 32 7.65 -22.10 -5.73
N TRP A 33 8.59 -22.17 -6.67
CA TRP A 33 8.60 -21.35 -7.88
C TRP A 33 7.49 -21.72 -8.86
N ASP A 34 7.28 -23.02 -9.10
CA ASP A 34 6.28 -23.50 -10.06
C ASP A 34 4.87 -23.04 -9.67
N PHE A 35 4.52 -23.22 -8.37
CA PHE A 35 3.26 -22.73 -7.83
C PHE A 35 3.11 -21.22 -7.97
N THR A 36 4.17 -20.46 -7.71
CA THR A 36 4.15 -18.99 -7.81
C THR A 36 3.86 -18.52 -9.23
N LEU A 37 4.46 -19.17 -10.24
CA LEU A 37 4.23 -18.85 -11.64
C LEU A 37 2.81 -19.21 -12.08
N GLU A 38 2.32 -20.40 -11.74
CA GLU A 38 0.94 -20.81 -12.05
C GLU A 38 -0.08 -19.84 -11.43
N GLN A 39 0.13 -19.49 -10.16
CA GLN A 39 -0.70 -18.54 -9.44
C GLN A 39 -0.67 -17.15 -10.10
N PHE A 40 0.51 -16.66 -10.47
CA PHE A 40 0.66 -15.37 -11.12
C PHE A 40 -0.02 -15.35 -12.50
N LEU A 41 0.18 -16.37 -13.32
CA LEU A 41 -0.42 -16.45 -14.65
C LEU A 41 -1.95 -16.54 -14.59
N THR A 42 -2.48 -17.30 -13.64
CA THR A 42 -3.92 -17.46 -13.42
C THR A 42 -4.58 -16.15 -13.00
N TYR A 43 -3.96 -15.40 -12.08
CA TYR A 43 -4.55 -14.18 -11.51
C TYR A 43 -3.86 -12.89 -11.96
N ARG A 44 -3.15 -12.93 -13.09
CA ARG A 44 -2.31 -11.83 -13.61
C ARG A 44 -3.03 -10.50 -13.63
N TYR A 45 -4.30 -10.49 -14.04
CA TYR A 45 -5.09 -9.27 -14.15
C TYR A 45 -5.35 -8.62 -12.80
N PHE A 46 -5.67 -9.41 -11.77
CA PHE A 46 -5.85 -8.91 -10.41
C PHE A 46 -4.53 -8.43 -9.80
N ILE A 47 -3.47 -9.22 -9.94
CA ILE A 47 -2.16 -8.91 -9.35
C ILE A 47 -1.58 -7.65 -9.97
N VAL A 48 -1.61 -7.54 -11.30
CA VAL A 48 -1.13 -6.34 -12.01
C VAL A 48 -2.01 -5.13 -11.69
N ALA A 49 -3.34 -5.27 -11.66
CA ALA A 49 -4.23 -4.16 -11.31
C ALA A 49 -3.97 -3.64 -9.89
N LEU A 50 -3.80 -4.54 -8.91
CA LEU A 50 -3.47 -4.19 -7.53
C LEU A 50 -2.10 -3.52 -7.42
N ALA A 51 -1.08 -4.04 -8.12
CA ALA A 51 0.27 -3.47 -8.11
C ALA A 51 0.30 -2.07 -8.73
N VAL A 52 -0.34 -1.90 -9.88
CA VAL A 52 -0.46 -0.60 -10.56
C VAL A 52 -1.24 0.37 -9.67
N GLY A 53 -2.39 -0.05 -9.16
CA GLY A 53 -3.23 0.77 -8.30
C GLY A 53 -2.52 1.21 -7.01
N PHE A 54 -1.78 0.30 -6.36
CA PHE A 54 -0.93 0.63 -5.22
C PHE A 54 0.18 1.62 -5.59
N GLY A 55 0.85 1.43 -6.73
CA GLY A 55 1.84 2.39 -7.24
C GLY A 55 1.24 3.79 -7.47
N VAL A 56 0.03 3.86 -8.02
CA VAL A 56 -0.72 5.12 -8.18
C VAL A 56 -1.03 5.75 -6.81
N GLN A 57 -1.53 4.96 -5.84
CA GLN A 57 -1.79 5.45 -4.48
C GLN A 57 -0.53 6.05 -3.84
N VAL A 58 0.61 5.35 -3.93
CA VAL A 58 1.87 5.82 -3.35
C VAL A 58 2.36 7.08 -4.06
N GLY A 59 2.33 7.12 -5.38
CA GLY A 59 2.71 8.32 -6.15
C GLY A 59 1.86 9.53 -5.74
N LEU A 60 0.55 9.33 -5.63
CA LEU A 60 -0.39 10.37 -5.25
C LEU A 60 -0.19 10.83 -3.80
N PHE A 61 0.13 9.90 -2.90
CA PHE A 61 0.48 10.22 -1.52
C PHE A 61 1.78 11.03 -1.42
N VAL A 62 2.83 10.64 -2.15
CA VAL A 62 4.09 11.41 -2.19
C VAL A 62 3.86 12.80 -2.75
N HIS A 63 3.03 12.92 -3.79
CA HIS A 63 2.65 14.21 -4.35
C HIS A 63 1.89 15.08 -3.35
N LEU A 64 0.86 14.53 -2.69
CA LEU A 64 0.11 15.22 -1.63
C LEU A 64 1.04 15.66 -0.50
N LYS A 65 1.94 14.78 -0.07
CA LYS A 65 2.93 15.09 0.97
C LYS A 65 3.84 16.23 0.55
N ALA A 66 4.29 16.27 -0.71
CA ALA A 66 5.10 17.38 -1.23
C ALA A 66 4.32 18.71 -1.26
N LEU A 67 3.04 18.69 -1.64
CA LEU A 67 2.17 19.88 -1.60
C LEU A 67 1.99 20.40 -0.16
N VAL A 68 1.71 19.50 0.78
CA VAL A 68 1.53 19.84 2.20
C VAL A 68 2.85 20.27 2.85
N GLN A 69 3.97 19.63 2.52
CA GLN A 69 5.30 20.00 3.03
C GLN A 69 5.78 21.34 2.46
N GLY A 70 5.50 21.61 1.17
CA GLY A 70 5.74 22.92 0.57
C GLY A 70 4.93 24.03 1.27
N ALA A 71 3.70 23.73 1.69
CA ALA A 71 2.89 24.62 2.53
C ALA A 71 3.37 24.66 4.01
N ARG A 72 4.01 23.59 4.52
CA ARG A 72 4.47 23.41 5.91
C ARG A 72 5.94 23.77 6.15
N ASN A 73 6.54 24.65 5.36
CA ASN A 73 7.73 25.40 5.82
C ASN A 73 7.47 26.27 7.09
N GLN A 74 6.35 26.05 7.79
CA GLN A 74 6.02 26.59 9.12
C GLN A 74 5.71 25.55 10.23
N GLY A 75 5.90 24.22 10.08
CA GLY A 75 5.68 23.36 11.25
C GLY A 75 5.74 21.83 11.10
N VAL A 76 6.87 21.27 11.53
CA VAL A 76 7.09 20.06 12.37
C VAL A 76 6.14 18.84 12.26
N VAL A 77 6.75 17.73 11.82
CA VAL A 77 6.70 16.31 12.27
C VAL A 77 5.36 15.67 12.65
N LEU A 78 4.99 14.57 11.94
CA LEU A 78 4.62 13.28 12.57
C LEU A 78 4.48 12.18 11.49
N ALA A 79 5.45 11.27 11.41
CA ALA A 79 5.34 10.02 10.64
C ALA A 79 5.96 8.82 11.39
N THR A 80 6.00 8.90 12.72
CA THR A 80 6.60 7.91 13.61
C THR A 80 5.58 7.15 14.46
N SER A 81 4.30 7.56 14.47
CA SER A 81 3.27 6.96 15.32
C SER A 81 2.79 5.59 14.85
N GLY A 82 2.72 5.35 13.53
CA GLY A 82 2.17 4.11 12.97
C GLY A 82 2.99 2.86 13.31
N THR A 83 4.31 2.91 13.13
CA THR A 83 5.22 1.79 13.44
C THR A 83 5.31 1.53 14.95
N ALA A 84 5.28 2.58 15.76
CA ALA A 84 5.32 2.45 17.23
C ALA A 84 4.05 1.79 17.78
N SER A 85 2.87 2.12 17.24
CA SER A 85 1.59 1.50 17.65
C SER A 85 1.49 0.02 17.29
N THR A 86 1.97 -0.40 16.12
CA THR A 86 2.02 -1.82 15.76
C THR A 86 2.98 -2.60 16.66
N ALA A 87 4.16 -2.05 16.96
CA ALA A 87 5.12 -2.69 17.87
C ALA A 87 4.54 -2.85 19.29
N ALA A 88 3.83 -1.84 19.79
CA ALA A 88 3.14 -1.90 21.08
C ALA A 88 2.02 -2.93 21.10
N MET A 89 1.22 -3.03 20.03
CA MET A 89 0.17 -4.05 19.88
C MET A 89 0.76 -5.46 19.86
N VAL A 90 1.79 -5.70 19.03
CA VAL A 90 2.46 -7.01 18.95
C VAL A 90 3.02 -7.38 20.32
N SER A 91 3.77 -6.48 20.97
CA SER A 91 4.31 -6.72 22.32
C SER A 91 3.24 -7.10 23.34
N CYS A 92 2.04 -6.50 23.27
CA CYS A 92 0.94 -6.82 24.18
C CYS A 92 0.21 -8.11 23.77
N CYS A 93 0.14 -8.45 22.48
CA CYS A 93 -0.60 -9.63 22.02
C CYS A 93 0.22 -10.92 22.04
N THR A 94 1.55 -10.85 21.99
CA THR A 94 2.43 -12.03 21.95
C THR A 94 2.32 -12.91 23.20
N HIS A 95 1.88 -12.38 24.34
CA HIS A 95 1.73 -13.21 25.56
C HIS A 95 0.49 -14.13 25.54
N TYR A 96 -0.56 -13.80 24.77
CA TYR A 96 -1.83 -14.56 24.78
C TYR A 96 -1.91 -15.60 23.65
N LEU A 97 -1.08 -15.47 22.62
CA LEU A 97 -1.29 -16.11 21.31
C LEU A 97 -0.18 -17.11 20.91
N ALA A 98 0.74 -17.43 21.83
CA ALA A 98 2.03 -18.01 21.47
C ALA A 98 2.00 -19.51 21.10
N ASN A 99 1.07 -20.32 21.60
CA ASN A 99 1.26 -21.79 21.56
C ASN A 99 0.30 -22.60 20.66
N ILE A 100 -0.85 -22.05 20.23
CA ILE A 100 -1.84 -22.80 19.42
C ILE A 100 -2.24 -22.04 18.15
N ALA A 101 -2.31 -20.72 18.21
CA ALA A 101 -2.67 -19.87 17.08
C ALA A 101 -1.71 -19.91 15.88
N PRO A 102 -0.38 -20.12 16.01
CA PRO A 102 0.50 -20.10 14.85
C PRO A 102 0.22 -21.25 13.87
N ILE A 103 -0.10 -22.44 14.37
CA ILE A 103 -0.26 -23.64 13.53
C ILE A 103 -1.69 -23.73 12.98
N ILE A 104 -2.70 -23.62 13.85
CA ILE A 104 -4.11 -23.66 13.43
C ILE A 104 -4.48 -22.39 12.65
N GLY A 105 -3.97 -21.23 13.08
CA GLY A 105 -4.17 -19.96 12.40
C GLY A 105 -3.48 -19.91 11.04
N ALA A 106 -2.25 -20.43 10.90
CA ALA A 106 -1.62 -20.50 9.58
C ALA A 106 -2.38 -21.44 8.64
N ALA A 107 -2.75 -22.65 9.09
CA ALA A 107 -3.52 -23.57 8.27
C ALA A 107 -4.90 -23.01 7.89
N GLY A 108 -5.59 -22.39 8.84
CA GLY A 108 -6.87 -21.71 8.61
C GLY A 108 -6.75 -20.54 7.64
N LEU A 109 -5.73 -19.70 7.78
CA LEU A 109 -5.45 -18.58 6.87
C LEU A 109 -5.12 -19.05 5.45
N VAL A 110 -4.31 -20.10 5.31
CA VAL A 110 -3.98 -20.67 3.99
C VAL A 110 -5.22 -21.26 3.32
N THR A 111 -6.04 -22.01 4.07
CA THR A 111 -7.26 -22.62 3.52
C THR A 111 -8.29 -21.55 3.15
N PHE A 112 -8.50 -20.55 4.01
CA PHE A 112 -9.38 -19.43 3.73
C PHE A 112 -8.89 -18.61 2.53
N ALA A 113 -7.60 -18.28 2.49
CA ALA A 113 -7.01 -17.49 1.41
C ALA A 113 -7.05 -18.19 0.06
N THR A 114 -6.99 -19.53 0.03
CA THR A 114 -7.09 -20.32 -1.21
C THR A 114 -8.55 -20.50 -1.65
N GLN A 115 -9.49 -20.74 -0.71
CA GLN A 115 -10.91 -20.90 -1.04
C GLN A 115 -11.58 -19.60 -1.47
N TYR A 116 -11.24 -18.48 -0.82
CA TYR A 116 -11.88 -17.18 -1.07
C TYR A 116 -10.99 -16.20 -1.85
N GLN A 117 -9.95 -16.71 -2.52
CA GLN A 117 -8.93 -15.88 -3.12
C GLN A 117 -9.47 -14.81 -4.09
N VAL A 118 -10.41 -15.21 -4.95
CA VAL A 118 -11.01 -14.31 -5.94
C VAL A 118 -11.87 -13.24 -5.27
N GLU A 119 -12.63 -13.61 -4.25
CA GLU A 119 -13.45 -12.66 -3.49
C GLU A 119 -12.55 -11.64 -2.77
N LEU A 120 -11.46 -12.12 -2.16
CA LEU A 120 -10.46 -11.27 -1.53
C LEU A 120 -9.79 -10.33 -2.54
N PHE A 121 -9.54 -10.77 -3.77
CA PHE A 121 -9.03 -9.88 -4.82
C PHE A 121 -10.01 -8.78 -5.20
N TRP A 122 -11.31 -9.10 -5.32
CA TRP A 122 -12.33 -8.09 -5.59
C TRP A 122 -12.45 -7.06 -4.47
N VAL A 123 -12.47 -7.54 -3.23
CA VAL A 123 -12.47 -6.67 -2.05
C VAL A 123 -11.23 -5.79 -2.03
N GLY A 124 -10.05 -6.37 -2.27
CA GLY A 124 -8.79 -5.65 -2.37
C GLY A 124 -8.80 -4.58 -3.46
N LEU A 125 -9.35 -4.89 -4.63
CA LEU A 125 -9.47 -3.95 -5.75
C LEU A 125 -10.42 -2.81 -5.42
N ALA A 126 -11.54 -3.09 -4.74
CA ALA A 126 -12.48 -2.07 -4.28
C ALA A 126 -11.83 -1.11 -3.28
N PHE A 127 -11.11 -1.63 -2.29
CA PHE A 127 -10.35 -0.79 -1.34
C PHE A 127 -9.22 -0.01 -2.03
N ASN A 128 -8.57 -0.62 -3.03
CA ASN A 128 -7.55 0.07 -3.83
C ASN A 128 -8.15 1.25 -4.60
N ALA A 129 -9.26 1.05 -5.30
CA ALA A 129 -9.97 2.11 -5.99
C ALA A 129 -10.44 3.22 -5.02
N ALA A 130 -11.04 2.85 -3.88
CA ALA A 130 -11.48 3.80 -2.86
C ALA A 130 -10.31 4.64 -2.32
N GLY A 131 -9.16 4.02 -2.05
CA GLY A 131 -7.96 4.72 -1.61
C GLY A 131 -7.41 5.69 -2.65
N ILE A 132 -7.40 5.31 -3.93
CA ILE A 132 -6.99 6.21 -5.03
C ILE A 132 -7.91 7.44 -5.07
N ILE A 133 -9.23 7.22 -5.07
CA ILE A 133 -10.23 8.29 -5.12
C ILE A 133 -10.08 9.25 -3.94
N TYR A 134 -9.88 8.69 -2.74
CA TYR A 134 -9.71 9.49 -1.53
C TYR A 134 -8.48 10.40 -1.61
N ILE A 135 -7.31 9.84 -1.92
CA ILE A 135 -6.06 10.63 -1.97
C ILE A 135 -6.12 11.61 -3.15
N ALA A 136 -6.72 11.24 -4.28
CA ALA A 136 -6.91 12.14 -5.43
C ALA A 136 -7.72 13.37 -5.03
N THR A 137 -8.84 13.15 -4.35
CA THR A 137 -9.70 14.23 -3.86
C THR A 137 -8.93 15.18 -2.94
N LYS A 138 -8.07 14.65 -2.06
CA LYS A 138 -7.21 15.46 -1.19
C LYS A 138 -6.15 16.25 -1.95
N VAL A 139 -5.55 15.66 -2.99
CA VAL A 139 -4.62 16.37 -3.89
C VAL A 139 -5.31 17.51 -4.60
N PHE A 140 -6.49 17.28 -5.19
CA PHE A 140 -7.25 18.32 -5.87
C PHE A 140 -7.61 19.47 -4.93
N GLN A 141 -8.06 19.16 -3.71
CA GLN A 141 -8.35 20.16 -2.69
C GLN A 141 -7.09 20.97 -2.31
N ALA A 142 -5.98 20.30 -2.02
CA ALA A 142 -4.72 20.96 -1.65
C ALA A 142 -4.20 21.90 -2.75
N THR A 143 -4.23 21.44 -4.01
CA THR A 143 -3.79 22.25 -5.16
C THR A 143 -4.70 23.47 -5.36
N LYS A 144 -6.02 23.31 -5.19
CA LYS A 144 -6.98 24.42 -5.32
C LYS A 144 -6.75 25.48 -4.25
N GLU A 145 -6.56 25.09 -2.99
CA GLU A 145 -6.32 26.04 -1.91
C GLU A 145 -4.98 26.77 -2.08
N HIS A 146 -3.92 26.06 -2.49
CA HIS A 146 -2.62 26.68 -2.79
C HIS A 146 -2.73 27.71 -3.93
N ALA A 147 -3.49 27.43 -4.99
CA ALA A 147 -3.70 28.37 -6.09
C ALA A 147 -4.45 29.64 -5.64
N LYS A 148 -5.42 29.53 -4.71
CA LYS A 148 -6.11 30.70 -4.14
C LYS A 148 -5.16 31.58 -3.32
N CYS A 149 -4.28 30.99 -2.51
CA CYS A 149 -3.31 31.76 -1.72
C CYS A 149 -2.37 32.59 -2.60
N LEU A 150 -1.92 32.04 -3.74
CA LEU A 150 -1.08 32.75 -4.70
C LEU A 150 -1.82 33.84 -5.49
N ALA A 151 -3.14 33.74 -5.63
CA ALA A 151 -3.95 34.74 -6.35
C ALA A 151 -4.30 35.97 -5.48
N VAL A 152 -4.09 35.88 -4.16
CA VAL A 152 -4.38 36.95 -3.18
C VAL A 152 -3.09 37.62 -2.66
N SER A 153 -1.91 37.05 -2.94
CA SER A 153 -0.58 37.63 -2.65
C SER A 153 -0.03 38.46 -3.80
#